data_AF-A0A959CG76-F1
#
_entry.id   AF-A0A959CG76-F1
#
_cell.length_a   1.000
_cell.length_b   1.000
_cell.length_c   1.000
_cell.angle_alpha   90.00
_cell.angle_beta   90.00
_cell.angle_gamma   90.00
#
_symmetry.space_group_name_H-M   'P 1'
#
loop_
_entity.id
_entity.type
_entity.pdbx_description
1 polymer ?
#
loop_
_entity_poly.entity_id
_entity_poly.type
_entity_poly.pdbx_seq_one_letter_code
_entity_poly.pdbx_strand_id
1 'polypeptide(L)'
;TNVPSFRFRHLTFSLVFPLLLGLSAAQAQKADINDFDLSGDAVFTGANCIRLTPDRIWAGGAAWHKQPIDLNGPFEMKLQVMLGCKDASGADGIVFVFHPEAHRTGYQGEGMGFAGLEPSLGIEIDTWLNEHLGDPYQDHIALLRDGRVHH
;
A
#
# COMPACT_ATOMS: atom_id res chain seq x y z
N THR A 1 -72.97 1.49 -42.99
CA THR A 1 -73.19 0.06 -43.24
C THR A 1 -71.90 -0.69 -42.92
N ASN A 2 -72.00 -1.68 -42.04
CA ASN A 2 -71.08 -2.79 -41.74
C ASN A 2 -69.56 -2.54 -41.69
N VAL A 3 -69.05 -2.62 -40.46
CA VAL A 3 -67.66 -2.94 -40.10
C VAL A 3 -67.34 -4.38 -40.53
N PRO A 4 -66.09 -4.67 -40.93
CA PRO A 4 -65.43 -5.89 -40.53
C PRO A 4 -64.22 -5.59 -39.64
N SER A 5 -64.17 -6.31 -38.53
CA SER A 5 -63.10 -6.33 -37.55
C SER A 5 -61.99 -7.28 -38.02
N PHE A 6 -60.74 -6.91 -37.75
CA PHE A 6 -59.61 -7.85 -37.72
C PHE A 6 -58.81 -7.62 -36.44
N ARG A 7 -58.80 -8.64 -35.58
CA ARG A 7 -57.89 -8.76 -34.43
C ARG A 7 -56.54 -9.27 -34.93
N PHE A 8 -55.42 -8.70 -34.48
CA PHE A 8 -54.22 -9.51 -34.24
C PHE A 8 -53.39 -8.95 -33.07
N ARG A 9 -53.44 -9.73 -31.97
CA ARG A 9 -52.41 -10.10 -30.99
C ARG A 9 -51.57 -9.01 -30.30
N HIS A 10 -51.64 -9.06 -28.97
CA HIS A 10 -50.70 -8.46 -28.04
C HIS A 10 -49.24 -8.65 -28.51
N LEU A 11 -48.57 -7.56 -28.85
CA LEU A 11 -47.12 -7.50 -28.70
C LEU A 11 -46.86 -7.29 -27.22
N THR A 12 -46.42 -8.34 -26.54
CA THR A 12 -45.71 -8.21 -25.27
C THR A 12 -44.46 -7.37 -25.52
N PHE A 13 -44.41 -6.18 -24.94
CA PHE A 13 -43.16 -5.44 -24.79
C PHE A 13 -42.33 -6.22 -23.77
N SER A 14 -41.43 -7.09 -24.24
CA SER A 14 -40.35 -7.55 -23.37
C SER A 14 -39.53 -6.32 -23.01
N LEU A 15 -39.65 -5.89 -21.75
CA LEU A 15 -38.63 -5.10 -21.08
C LEU A 15 -37.34 -5.92 -21.19
N VAL A 16 -36.52 -5.61 -22.19
CA VAL A 16 -35.11 -5.93 -22.14
C VAL A 16 -34.59 -5.07 -21.00
N PHE A 17 -34.57 -5.64 -19.79
CA PHE A 17 -33.70 -5.16 -18.74
C PHE A 17 -32.31 -5.20 -19.35
N PRO A 18 -31.61 -4.07 -19.58
CA PRO A 18 -30.18 -4.17 -19.75
C PRO A 18 -29.72 -4.75 -18.43
N LEU A 19 -29.28 -6.00 -18.45
CA LEU A 19 -28.40 -6.52 -17.42
C LEU A 19 -27.15 -5.65 -17.56
N LEU A 20 -27.17 -4.48 -16.91
CA LEU A 20 -25.96 -3.80 -16.50
C LEU A 20 -25.29 -4.82 -15.59
N LEU A 21 -24.46 -5.66 -16.18
CA LEU A 21 -23.25 -6.14 -15.55
C LEU A 21 -22.53 -4.86 -15.13
N GLY A 22 -22.87 -4.39 -13.93
CA GLY A 22 -22.07 -3.44 -13.22
C GLY A 22 -20.73 -4.12 -13.02
N LEU A 23 -19.83 -3.96 -13.98
CA LEU A 23 -18.43 -3.92 -13.66
C LEU A 23 -18.31 -2.73 -12.71
N SER A 24 -18.46 -3.01 -11.42
CA SER A 24 -17.94 -2.15 -10.38
C SER A 24 -16.44 -2.13 -10.63
N ALA A 25 -15.97 -1.17 -11.43
CA ALA A 25 -14.57 -0.78 -11.36
C ALA A 25 -14.35 -0.50 -9.88
N ALA A 26 -13.47 -1.28 -9.24
CA ALA A 26 -13.02 -0.98 -7.89
C ALA A 26 -12.46 0.43 -7.97
N GLN A 27 -13.21 1.41 -7.49
CA GLN A 27 -12.81 2.80 -7.57
C GLN A 27 -11.66 2.92 -6.59
N ALA A 28 -10.44 3.14 -7.11
CA ALA A 28 -9.26 3.32 -6.28
C ALA A 28 -9.53 4.50 -5.34
N GLN A 29 -9.84 4.18 -4.08
CA GLN A 29 -10.04 5.20 -3.06
C GLN A 29 -8.65 5.71 -2.70
N LYS A 30 -8.39 6.97 -3.01
CA LYS A 30 -7.17 7.65 -2.55
C LYS A 30 -7.21 7.63 -1.02
N ALA A 31 -6.21 7.02 -0.39
CA ALA A 31 -6.09 7.04 1.06
C ALA A 31 -6.06 8.50 1.55
N ASP A 32 -6.84 8.81 2.60
CA ASP A 32 -6.72 10.09 3.27
C ASP A 32 -5.46 10.04 4.14
N ILE A 33 -4.68 11.12 4.17
CA ILE A 33 -3.48 11.16 5.01
C ILE A 33 -3.83 11.07 6.51
N ASN A 34 -5.06 11.46 6.88
CA ASN A 34 -5.58 11.31 8.24
C ASN A 34 -5.94 9.86 8.60
N ASP A 35 -5.93 8.93 7.64
CA ASP A 35 -6.13 7.50 7.87
C ASP A 35 -4.86 6.80 8.36
N PHE A 36 -3.81 7.55 8.67
CA PHE A 36 -2.56 7.03 9.20
C PHE A 36 -2.33 7.47 10.65
N ASP A 37 -1.82 6.54 11.46
CA ASP A 37 -1.24 6.81 12.77
C ASP A 37 0.28 6.79 12.66
N LEU A 38 0.92 7.84 13.18
CA LEU A 38 2.36 8.02 13.12
C LEU A 38 3.02 7.60 14.45
N SER A 39 4.23 7.07 14.35
CA SER A 39 5.06 6.72 15.51
C SER A 39 6.54 7.01 15.26
N GLY A 40 7.32 7.10 16.34
CA GLY A 40 8.73 7.47 16.28
C GLY A 40 8.92 8.90 15.79
N ASP A 41 9.85 9.09 14.85
CA ASP A 41 10.18 10.40 14.28
C ASP A 41 9.24 10.85 13.15
N ALA A 42 8.23 10.03 12.81
CA ALA A 42 7.33 10.32 11.70
C ALA A 42 6.42 11.53 11.98
N VAL A 43 6.30 12.43 11.00
CA VAL A 43 5.45 13.62 11.11
C VAL A 43 4.67 13.89 9.83
N PHE A 44 3.49 14.49 9.97
CA PHE A 44 2.79 15.12 8.87
C PHE A 44 3.50 16.43 8.51
N THR A 45 3.93 16.58 7.24
CA THR A 45 4.62 17.79 6.78
C THR A 45 3.68 18.81 6.14
N GLY A 46 2.38 18.53 6.12
CA GLY A 46 1.43 19.20 5.23
C GLY A 46 1.54 18.69 3.79
N ALA A 47 0.77 19.28 2.88
CA ALA A 47 0.72 18.92 1.46
C ALA A 47 0.38 17.44 1.16
N ASN A 48 -0.36 16.78 2.04
CA ASN A 48 -0.66 15.34 1.95
C ASN A 48 0.60 14.46 1.90
N CYS A 49 1.65 14.82 2.65
CA CYS A 49 2.89 14.05 2.77
C CYS A 49 3.20 13.68 4.23
N ILE A 50 3.72 12.46 4.40
CA ILE A 50 4.25 11.94 5.67
C ILE A 50 5.77 11.86 5.49
N ARG A 51 6.52 12.45 6.41
CA ARG A 51 7.97 12.25 6.48
C ARG A 51 8.26 11.29 7.62
N LEU A 52 8.84 10.13 7.31
CA LEU A 52 9.13 9.09 8.31
C LEU A 52 10.32 9.43 9.19
N THR A 53 11.38 10.00 8.63
CA THR A 53 12.62 10.34 9.35
C THR A 53 13.09 11.76 9.02
N PRO A 54 13.66 12.51 9.97
CA PRO A 54 14.49 13.69 9.66
C PRO A 54 15.86 13.27 9.12
N ASP A 55 16.51 14.18 8.39
CA ASP A 55 17.89 13.98 7.92
C ASP A 55 18.92 14.11 9.06
N ARG A 56 18.98 13.09 9.91
CA ARG A 56 19.98 12.92 10.98
C ARG A 56 20.21 11.43 11.23
N ILE A 57 21.37 11.10 11.77
CA ILE A 57 21.73 9.72 12.14
C ILE A 57 20.76 9.15 13.19
N TRP A 58 20.54 7.84 13.14
CA TRP A 58 19.72 7.09 14.11
C TRP A 58 18.27 7.60 14.25
N ALA A 59 17.65 8.00 13.14
CA ALA A 59 16.24 8.34 13.09
C ALA A 59 15.40 7.15 12.62
N GLY A 60 14.20 7.00 13.15
CA GLY A 60 13.27 5.95 12.75
C GLY A 60 11.83 6.33 13.03
N GLY A 61 10.95 6.11 12.07
CA GLY A 61 9.52 6.41 12.19
C GLY A 61 8.68 5.51 11.32
N ALA A 62 7.41 5.35 11.69
CA ALA A 62 6.46 4.51 10.98
C ALA A 62 5.12 5.21 10.84
N ALA A 63 4.41 4.87 9.76
CA ALA A 63 3.05 5.32 9.50
C ALA A 63 2.17 4.09 9.25
N TRP A 64 1.23 3.83 10.15
CA TRP A 64 0.31 2.69 10.09
C TRP A 64 -1.05 3.14 9.59
N HIS A 65 -1.56 2.50 8.53
CA HIS A 65 -2.94 2.73 8.11
C HIS A 65 -3.90 2.18 9.16
N LYS A 66 -4.91 2.98 9.54
CA LYS A 66 -5.86 2.69 10.63
C LYS A 66 -6.75 1.48 10.33
N GLN A 67 -7.04 1.25 9.05
CA GLN A 67 -7.88 0.14 8.63
C GLN A 67 -7.04 -1.00 8.05
N PRO A 68 -7.25 -2.24 8.49
CA PRO A 68 -6.53 -3.38 7.95
C PRO A 68 -6.89 -3.60 6.48
N ILE A 69 -5.92 -4.07 5.70
CA ILE A 69 -6.13 -4.52 4.31
C ILE A 69 -6.36 -6.03 4.34
N ASP A 70 -7.38 -6.49 3.63
CA ASP A 70 -7.60 -7.93 3.41
C ASP A 70 -6.72 -8.43 2.26
N LEU A 71 -5.77 -9.30 2.58
CA LEU A 71 -4.85 -9.90 1.60
C LEU A 71 -5.42 -11.15 0.90
N ASN A 72 -6.65 -11.58 1.24
CA ASN A 72 -7.33 -12.67 0.54
C ASN A 72 -7.91 -12.23 -0.81
N GLY A 73 -8.05 -10.91 -1.03
CA GLY A 73 -8.47 -10.32 -2.29
C GLY A 73 -7.32 -9.60 -3.01
N PRO A 74 -7.45 -9.36 -4.33
CA PRO A 74 -6.51 -8.50 -5.03
C PRO A 74 -6.64 -7.07 -4.52
N PHE A 75 -5.50 -6.40 -4.33
CA PHE A 75 -5.44 -4.97 -4.01
C PHE A 75 -4.37 -4.29 -4.88
N GLU A 76 -4.50 -2.97 -5.04
CA GLU A 76 -3.50 -2.14 -5.69
C GLU A 76 -3.11 -1.01 -4.75
N MET A 77 -1.80 -0.77 -4.60
CA MET A 77 -1.26 0.35 -3.83
C MET A 77 -0.36 1.18 -4.75
N LYS A 78 -0.58 2.50 -4.78
CA LYS A 78 0.20 3.46 -5.56
C LYS A 78 0.75 4.51 -4.61
N LEU A 79 2.08 4.66 -4.62
CA LEU A 79 2.81 5.51 -3.69
C LEU A 79 3.78 6.39 -4.46
N GLN A 80 4.02 7.59 -3.92
CA GLN A 80 5.11 8.46 -4.34
C GLN A 80 6.09 8.53 -3.18
N VAL A 81 7.33 8.11 -3.42
CA VAL A 81 8.35 7.95 -2.39
C VAL A 81 9.53 8.86 -2.73
N MET A 82 10.08 9.51 -1.71
CA MET A 82 11.30 10.32 -1.79
C MET A 82 12.21 9.89 -0.63
N LEU A 83 13.35 9.28 -0.96
CA LEU A 83 14.27 8.63 0.01
C LEU A 83 15.37 9.57 0.52
N GLY A 84 15.31 10.84 0.15
CA GLY A 84 16.32 11.85 0.44
C GLY A 84 17.13 12.23 -0.79
N CYS A 85 18.18 13.03 -0.56
CA CYS A 85 19.08 13.53 -1.60
C CYS A 85 20.54 13.07 -1.40
N LYS A 86 20.79 12.21 -0.41
CA LYS A 86 22.12 11.71 -0.09
C LYS A 86 22.26 10.30 -0.65
N ASP A 87 23.23 10.15 -1.54
CA ASP A 87 23.62 8.86 -2.12
C ASP A 87 24.64 8.20 -1.18
N ALA A 88 25.93 8.53 -1.31
CA ALA A 88 27.03 7.93 -0.54
C ALA A 88 26.99 8.05 1.01
N SER A 89 26.03 8.78 1.58
CA SER A 89 25.87 8.93 3.04
C SER A 89 24.40 8.89 3.50
N GLY A 90 23.49 8.52 2.60
CA GLY A 90 22.09 8.23 2.93
C GLY A 90 21.96 6.77 3.34
N ALA A 91 21.11 6.49 4.33
CA ALA A 91 20.77 5.16 4.81
C ALA A 91 19.50 5.26 5.67
N ASP A 92 18.78 4.17 5.95
CA ASP A 92 18.99 2.80 5.43
C ASP A 92 18.01 2.50 4.28
N GLY A 93 16.74 2.91 4.42
CA GLY A 93 15.73 2.74 3.38
C GLY A 93 14.32 2.91 3.95
N ILE A 94 13.34 2.25 3.30
CA ILE A 94 11.95 2.19 3.77
C ILE A 94 11.36 0.80 3.50
N VAL A 95 10.50 0.31 4.39
CA VAL A 95 9.73 -0.92 4.17
C VAL A 95 8.24 -0.63 4.24
N PHE A 96 7.49 -1.11 3.25
CA PHE A 96 6.03 -1.23 3.31
C PHE A 96 5.67 -2.53 4.00
N VAL A 97 5.05 -2.42 5.17
CA VAL A 97 4.82 -3.56 6.06
C VAL A 97 3.36 -3.97 6.08
N PHE A 98 3.12 -5.26 5.92
CA PHE A 98 1.86 -5.92 6.26
C PHE A 98 2.09 -6.79 7.49
N HIS A 99 1.36 -6.48 8.56
CA HIS A 99 1.45 -7.18 9.83
C HIS A 99 0.02 -7.31 10.41
N PRO A 100 -0.33 -8.43 11.08
CA PRO A 100 -1.68 -8.66 11.61
C PRO A 100 -2.06 -7.68 12.73
N GLU A 101 -1.08 -7.03 13.36
CA GLU A 101 -1.27 -6.02 14.39
C GLU A 101 -0.69 -4.68 13.93
N ALA A 102 -1.46 -3.61 14.08
CA ALA A 102 -0.99 -2.25 13.82
C ALA A 102 -0.06 -1.73 14.95
N HIS A 103 0.61 -0.61 14.70
CA HIS A 103 1.46 0.10 15.67
C HIS A 103 2.65 -0.70 16.20
N ARG A 104 3.10 -1.69 15.43
CA ARG A 104 4.34 -2.41 15.68
C ARG A 104 5.46 -1.75 14.88
N THR A 105 6.64 -1.59 15.48
CA THR A 105 7.83 -1.10 14.78
C THR A 105 8.98 -2.03 15.13
N GLY A 106 9.65 -2.55 14.11
CA GLY A 106 10.84 -3.38 14.26
C GLY A 106 12.09 -2.56 14.63
N TYR A 107 13.25 -3.19 14.51
CA TYR A 107 14.53 -2.55 14.83
C TYR A 107 14.87 -1.40 13.86
N GLN A 108 15.59 -0.38 14.36
CA GLN A 108 16.09 0.76 13.58
C GLN A 108 17.38 0.41 12.82
N GLY A 109 17.89 1.35 12.01
CA GLY A 109 19.08 1.13 11.19
C GLY A 109 18.79 0.17 10.04
N GLU A 110 19.69 -0.78 9.81
CA GLU A 110 19.54 -1.91 8.87
C GLU A 110 18.28 -2.75 9.11
N GLY A 111 17.62 -2.62 10.27
CA GLY A 111 16.32 -3.24 10.52
C GLY A 111 15.12 -2.53 9.87
N MET A 112 15.30 -1.28 9.40
CA MET A 112 14.33 -0.43 8.70
C MET A 112 12.91 -0.35 9.31
N GLY A 113 12.77 -0.59 10.62
CA GLY A 113 11.48 -0.67 11.29
C GLY A 113 10.66 -1.93 10.95
N PHE A 114 11.25 -2.91 10.26
CA PHE A 114 10.64 -4.19 9.87
C PHE A 114 11.24 -5.39 10.62
N ALA A 115 12.55 -5.38 10.89
CA ALA A 115 13.23 -6.51 11.49
C ALA A 115 12.61 -6.91 12.84
N GLY A 116 12.32 -8.20 13.02
CA GLY A 116 11.68 -8.76 14.21
C GLY A 116 10.15 -8.68 14.25
N LEU A 117 9.50 -8.15 13.20
CA LEU A 117 8.04 -8.21 13.07
C LEU A 117 7.61 -9.56 12.49
N GLU A 118 7.25 -10.52 13.33
CA GLU A 118 6.81 -11.85 12.90
C GLU A 118 5.39 -12.17 13.42
N PRO A 119 4.47 -12.67 12.56
CA PRO A 119 4.60 -12.86 11.10
C PRO A 119 4.38 -11.55 10.32
N SER A 120 5.03 -11.39 9.17
CA SER A 120 4.86 -10.20 8.33
C SER A 120 5.24 -10.42 6.87
N LEU A 121 4.79 -9.51 6.01
CA LEU A 121 5.28 -9.33 4.65
C LEU A 121 5.82 -7.90 4.53
N GLY A 122 7.02 -7.76 3.98
CA GLY A 122 7.65 -6.48 3.71
C GLY A 122 7.91 -6.30 2.21
N ILE A 123 7.76 -5.08 1.72
CA ILE A 123 8.34 -4.65 0.45
C ILE A 123 9.33 -3.54 0.80
N GLU A 124 10.61 -3.79 0.67
CA GLU A 124 11.63 -2.80 0.98
C GLU A 124 12.02 -1.99 -0.26
N ILE A 125 12.53 -0.79 -0.01
CA ILE A 125 13.38 -0.06 -0.93
C ILE A 125 14.63 0.30 -0.12
N ASP A 126 15.69 -0.45 -0.37
CA ASP A 126 16.96 -0.35 0.35
C ASP A 126 17.94 0.55 -0.43
N THR A 127 18.59 1.44 0.30
CA THR A 127 19.53 2.46 -0.20
C THR A 127 20.91 2.33 0.41
N TRP A 128 21.17 1.26 1.18
CA TRP A 128 22.42 1.07 1.88
C TRP A 128 22.89 -0.38 1.79
N LEU A 129 24.19 -0.57 1.54
CA LEU A 129 24.78 -1.90 1.46
C LEU A 129 25.17 -2.39 2.86
N ASN A 130 24.40 -3.33 3.41
CA ASN A 130 24.76 -4.15 4.56
C ASN A 130 25.27 -5.53 4.08
N GLU A 131 26.57 -5.65 3.76
CA GLU A 131 27.16 -6.89 3.21
C GLU A 131 26.86 -8.16 4.04
N HIS A 132 26.72 -8.03 5.36
CA HIS A 132 26.40 -9.15 6.26
C HIS A 132 24.95 -9.61 6.21
N LEU A 133 24.06 -8.84 5.58
CA LEU A 133 22.66 -9.19 5.30
C LEU A 133 22.46 -9.77 3.89
N GLY A 134 23.51 -9.77 3.07
CA GLY A 134 23.47 -10.36 1.73
C GLY A 134 22.97 -9.40 0.65
N ASP A 135 22.96 -8.09 0.92
CA ASP A 135 22.44 -7.09 0.00
C ASP A 135 23.21 -7.08 -1.32
N PRO A 136 22.51 -6.87 -2.45
CA PRO A 136 23.13 -6.44 -3.69
C PRO A 136 23.97 -5.17 -3.49
N TYR A 137 25.04 -5.03 -4.27
CA TYR A 137 25.93 -3.86 -4.20
C TYR A 137 25.23 -2.52 -4.53
N GLN A 138 24.11 -2.58 -5.25
CA GLN A 138 23.30 -1.41 -5.61
C GLN A 138 22.03 -1.33 -4.77
N ASP A 139 21.49 -0.12 -4.62
CA ASP A 139 20.12 0.12 -4.16
C ASP A 139 19.14 -0.83 -4.84
N HIS A 140 18.24 -1.40 -4.06
CA HIS A 140 17.40 -2.49 -4.53
C HIS A 140 16.01 -2.49 -3.87
N ILE A 141 15.16 -3.37 -4.39
CA ILE A 141 13.81 -3.62 -3.90
C ILE A 141 13.68 -5.12 -3.74
N ALA A 142 13.20 -5.58 -2.59
CA ALA A 142 12.91 -6.98 -2.34
C ALA A 142 11.58 -7.20 -1.63
N LEU A 143 11.15 -8.47 -1.66
CA LEU A 143 10.06 -8.98 -0.83
C LEU A 143 10.66 -9.68 0.37
N LEU A 144 10.32 -9.20 1.56
CA LEU A 144 10.75 -9.75 2.83
C LEU A 144 9.61 -10.51 3.50
N ARG A 145 9.95 -11.49 4.34
CA ARG A 145 8.98 -12.23 5.13
C ARG A 145 9.42 -12.34 6.58
N ASP A 146 8.43 -12.40 7.47
CA ASP A 146 8.59 -12.79 8.88
C ASP A 146 9.63 -11.94 9.62
N GLY A 147 9.70 -10.65 9.31
CA GLY A 147 10.63 -9.72 9.98
C GLY A 147 12.11 -10.03 9.70
N ARG A 148 12.42 -10.77 8.63
CA ARG A 148 13.79 -11.11 8.23
C ARG A 148 14.25 -10.18 7.12
N VAL A 149 15.36 -9.49 7.36
CA VAL A 149 16.01 -8.54 6.43
C VAL A 149 17.25 -9.13 5.75
N HIS A 150 17.52 -10.42 5.93
CA HIS A 150 18.62 -11.09 5.24
C HIS A 150 18.13 -11.67 3.92
N HIS A 151 18.86 -11.40 2.84
CA HIS A 151 18.58 -11.82 1.45
C HIS A 151 19.02 -13.24 1.12
#